data_AF-A0A1S3DSE9-F1
#
_entry.id   AF-A0A1S3DSE9-F1
#
_cell.length_a   1.000
_cell.length_b   1.000
_cell.length_c   1.000
_cell.angle_alpha   90.00
_cell.angle_beta   90.00
_cell.angle_gamma   90.00
#
_symmetry.space_group_name_H-M   'P 1'
#
loop_
_entity.id
_entity.type
_entity.pdbx_description
1 polymer ?
#
loop_
_entity_poly.entity_id
_entity_poly.type
_entity_poly.pdbx_seq_one_letter_code
_entity_poly.pdbx_strand_id
1 'polypeptide(L)'
;MSETPAPFWNRKTFMVITGASQGIGQYWAVEFSKKLAKGSVVLLWARSEQGLEETKKKVLQANPKVIVKVRRQKMGEDIKSNLS
;
A
#
# COMPACT_ATOMS: atom_id res chain seq x y z
N MET A 1 20.23 -25.65 -19.32
CA MET A 1 18.98 -24.87 -19.25
C MET A 1 19.23 -23.70 -18.33
N SER A 2 19.32 -22.48 -18.86
CA SER A 2 19.42 -21.27 -18.03
C SER A 2 18.01 -20.90 -17.56
N GLU A 3 17.76 -20.89 -16.26
CA GLU A 3 16.50 -20.37 -15.73
C GLU A 3 16.43 -18.87 -15.98
N THR A 4 15.54 -18.44 -16.87
CA THR A 4 15.21 -17.01 -16.96
C THR A 4 14.49 -16.64 -15.66
N PRO A 5 14.99 -15.65 -14.89
CA PRO A 5 14.35 -15.27 -13.64
C PRO A 5 12.93 -14.83 -13.96
N ALA A 6 11.97 -15.41 -13.24
CA ALA A 6 10.57 -15.09 -13.46
C ALA A 6 10.36 -13.56 -13.32
N PRO A 7 9.46 -12.95 -14.10
CA PRO A 7 9.28 -11.50 -14.13
C PRO A 7 8.94 -10.96 -12.74
N PHE A 8 9.54 -9.85 -12.34
CA PHE A 8 9.31 -9.23 -11.03
C PHE A 8 7.87 -8.69 -10.91
N TRP A 9 7.38 -8.05 -11.98
CA TRP A 9 6.03 -7.48 -12.04
C TRP A 9 4.96 -8.50 -12.41
N ASN A 10 3.70 -8.09 -12.28
CA ASN A 10 2.52 -8.92 -12.61
C ASN A 10 2.41 -10.21 -11.76
N ARG A 11 2.98 -10.20 -10.55
CA ARG A 11 2.71 -11.19 -9.51
C ARG A 11 1.68 -10.65 -8.52
N LYS A 12 0.94 -11.55 -7.88
CA LYS A 12 0.03 -11.17 -6.80
C LYS A 12 0.89 -10.73 -5.61
N THR A 13 0.76 -9.47 -5.23
CA THR A 13 1.63 -8.83 -4.25
C THR A 13 0.81 -8.32 -3.07
N PHE A 14 1.38 -8.42 -1.87
CA PHE A 14 0.92 -7.67 -0.70
C PHE A 14 1.88 -6.50 -0.48
N MET A 15 1.41 -5.28 -0.71
CA MET A 15 2.21 -4.05 -0.59
C MET A 15 1.75 -3.26 0.63
N VAL A 16 2.69 -2.95 1.53
CA VAL A 16 2.45 -2.09 2.69
C VAL A 16 3.16 -0.77 2.49
N ILE A 17 2.45 0.34 2.65
CA ILE A 17 3.03 1.67 2.57
C ILE A 17 2.67 2.46 3.82
N THR A 18 3.71 2.85 4.55
CA THR A 18 3.64 3.69 5.74
C THR A 18 3.77 5.16 5.35
N GLY A 19 3.15 6.06 6.12
CA GLY A 19 3.13 7.48 5.74
C GLY A 19 2.37 7.72 4.43
N ALA A 20 1.45 6.81 4.08
CA ALA A 20 0.78 6.81 2.78
C ALA A 20 -0.20 7.96 2.57
N SER A 21 -0.53 8.76 3.58
CA SER A 21 -1.61 9.75 3.49
C SER A 21 -1.29 10.94 2.58
N GLN A 22 -0.02 11.22 2.28
CA GLN A 22 0.39 12.39 1.50
C GLN A 22 1.82 12.26 0.96
N GLY A 23 2.25 13.24 0.15
CA GLY A 23 3.62 13.40 -0.29
C GLY A 23 4.18 12.15 -0.98
N ILE A 24 5.41 11.78 -0.63
CA ILE A 24 6.16 10.68 -1.24
C ILE A 24 5.45 9.32 -1.01
N GLY A 25 4.90 9.08 0.17
CA GLY A 25 4.19 7.83 0.46
C GLY A 25 2.94 7.66 -0.41
N GLN A 26 2.16 8.73 -0.58
CA GLN A 26 1.01 8.73 -1.49
C GLN A 26 1.44 8.55 -2.95
N TYR A 27 2.48 9.26 -3.38
CA TYR A 27 3.01 9.17 -4.74
C TYR A 27 3.42 7.72 -5.08
N TRP A 28 4.22 7.09 -4.22
CA TRP A 28 4.64 5.69 -4.44
C TRP A 28 3.50 4.70 -4.37
N ALA A 29 2.50 4.93 -3.51
CA ALA A 29 1.31 4.08 -3.47
C ALA A 29 0.59 4.03 -4.81
N VAL A 30 0.50 5.17 -5.49
CA VAL A 30 -0.13 5.26 -6.81
C VAL A 30 0.79 4.69 -7.90
N GLU A 31 2.08 5.03 -7.91
CA GLU A 31 2.98 4.56 -8.97
C GLU A 31 3.22 3.06 -8.93
N PHE A 32 3.40 2.47 -7.75
CA PHE A 32 3.58 1.03 -7.65
C PHE A 32 2.28 0.27 -7.95
N SER A 33 1.11 0.80 -7.58
CA SER A 33 -0.16 0.11 -7.81
C SER A 33 -0.38 -0.20 -9.30
N LYS A 34 0.07 0.67 -10.20
CA LYS A 34 -0.01 0.49 -11.66
C LYS A 34 0.67 -0.79 -12.16
N LYS A 35 1.64 -1.33 -11.42
CA LYS A 35 2.42 -2.52 -11.80
C LYS A 35 1.94 -3.81 -11.11
N LEU A 36 0.97 -3.71 -10.21
CA LEU A 36 0.48 -4.84 -9.43
C LEU A 36 -0.53 -5.68 -10.21
N ALA A 37 -0.46 -7.01 -10.04
CA ALA A 37 -1.44 -7.92 -10.63
C ALA A 37 -2.82 -7.77 -9.99
N LYS A 38 -3.86 -8.22 -10.71
CA LYS A 38 -5.23 -8.31 -10.19
C LYS A 38 -5.27 -9.08 -8.86
N GLY A 39 -6.04 -8.57 -7.90
CA GLY A 39 -6.19 -9.17 -6.58
C GLY A 39 -4.98 -8.99 -5.66
N SER A 40 -3.97 -8.22 -6.06
CA SER A 40 -2.94 -7.72 -5.13
C SER A 40 -3.60 -6.84 -4.07
N VAL A 41 -2.99 -6.79 -2.90
CA VAL A 41 -3.50 -6.00 -1.76
C VAL A 41 -2.55 -4.86 -1.49
N VAL A 42 -3.10 -3.66 -1.34
CA VAL A 42 -2.38 -2.44 -0.96
C VAL A 42 -2.88 -2.01 0.41
N LEU A 43 -2.02 -2.11 1.42
CA LEU A 43 -2.27 -1.61 2.76
C LEU A 43 -1.68 -0.20 2.91
N LEU A 44 -2.56 0.79 3.02
CA LEU A 44 -2.20 2.18 3.28
C LEU A 44 -2.23 2.45 4.78
N TRP A 45 -1.11 2.88 5.34
CA TRP A 45 -0.95 3.07 6.77
C TRP A 45 -0.44 4.48 7.08
N ALA A 46 -1.26 5.28 7.78
CA ALA A 46 -0.89 6.63 8.21
C ALA A 46 -1.81 7.13 9.35
N ARG A 47 -1.60 8.36 9.80
CA ARG A 47 -2.40 8.99 10.88
C ARG A 47 -3.66 9.70 10.37
N SER A 48 -3.62 10.26 9.17
CA SER A 48 -4.71 11.05 8.59
C SER A 48 -5.69 10.14 7.85
N GLU A 49 -6.93 10.07 8.35
CA GLU A 49 -8.00 9.32 7.71
C GLU A 49 -8.38 9.91 6.35
N GLN A 50 -8.56 11.23 6.28
CA GLN A 50 -8.86 11.91 5.03
C GLN A 50 -7.78 11.66 3.97
N GLY A 51 -6.50 11.81 4.33
CA GLY A 51 -5.41 11.57 3.40
C GLY A 51 -5.29 10.11 2.97
N LEU A 52 -5.64 9.16 3.85
CA LEU A 52 -5.72 7.74 3.49
C LEU A 52 -6.83 7.47 2.48
N GLU A 53 -8.01 8.06 2.66
CA GLU A 53 -9.13 7.85 1.73
C GLU A 53 -8.88 8.53 0.38
N GLU A 54 -8.27 9.71 0.36
CA GLU A 54 -7.80 10.35 -0.87
C GLU A 54 -6.77 9.49 -1.60
N THR A 55 -5.80 8.93 -0.87
CA THR A 55 -4.79 8.04 -1.43
C THR A 55 -5.43 6.77 -1.99
N LYS A 56 -6.38 6.16 -1.27
CA LYS A 56 -7.13 5.01 -1.73
C LYS A 56 -7.88 5.29 -3.03
N LYS A 57 -8.54 6.44 -3.15
CA LYS A 57 -9.20 6.86 -4.40
C LYS A 57 -8.21 6.93 -5.55
N LYS A 58 -7.06 7.58 -5.36
CA LYS A 58 -6.00 7.69 -6.39
C LYS A 58 -5.43 6.31 -6.79
N VAL A 59 -5.21 5.42 -5.82
CA VAL A 59 -4.74 4.05 -6.08
C VAL A 59 -5.74 3.26 -6.90
N LEU A 60 -7.04 3.31 -6.55
CA LEU A 60 -8.10 2.61 -7.27
C LEU A 60 -8.36 3.20 -8.66
N GLN A 61 -8.18 4.51 -8.84
CA GLN A 61 -8.20 5.15 -10.16
C GLN A 61 -7.05 4.66 -11.03
N ALA A 62 -5.84 4.55 -10.47
CA ALA A 62 -4.66 4.09 -11.21
C ALA A 62 -4.69 2.58 -11.51
N ASN A 63 -5.27 1.77 -10.61
CA ASN A 63 -5.46 0.35 -10.82
C ASN A 63 -6.72 -0.16 -10.09
N PRO A 64 -7.87 -0.28 -10.78
CA PRO A 64 -9.12 -0.74 -10.16
C PRO A 64 -9.12 -2.25 -9.83
N LYS A 65 -8.08 -2.98 -10.21
CA LYS A 65 -7.99 -4.44 -10.04
C LYS A 65 -7.33 -4.86 -8.73
N VAL A 66 -6.80 -3.91 -7.94
CA VAL A 66 -6.20 -4.18 -6.62
C VAL A 66 -7.23 -4.01 -5.52
N ILE A 67 -6.96 -4.63 -4.38
CA ILE A 67 -7.74 -4.48 -3.15
C ILE A 67 -7.01 -3.46 -2.27
N VAL A 68 -7.65 -2.38 -1.88
CA VAL A 68 -7.05 -1.38 -0.99
C VAL A 68 -7.61 -1.52 0.42
N LYS A 69 -6.73 -1.59 1.42
CA LYS A 69 -7.05 -1.58 2.85
C LYS A 69 -6.40 -0.37 3.49
N VAL A 70 -7.08 0.23 4.46
CA VAL A 70 -6.58 1.40 5.19
C VAL A 70 -6.42 1.06 6.67
N ARG A 71 -5.33 1.53 7.27
CA ARG A 71 -5.09 1.47 8.72
C ARG A 71 -4.66 2.83 9.21
N ARG A 72 -5.53 3.43 10.03
CA ARG A 72 -5.27 4.68 10.72
C ARG A 72 -4.57 4.39 12.03
N GLN A 73 -3.24 4.49 12.05
CA GLN A 73 -2.45 4.29 13.26
C GLN A 73 -1.07 4.93 13.10
N LYS A 74 -0.50 5.41 14.20
CA LYS A 74 0.88 5.86 14.24
C LYS A 74 1.80 4.65 14.43
N MET A 75 2.82 4.54 13.59
CA MET A 75 3.83 3.49 13.74
C MET A 75 4.54 3.66 15.09
N GLY A 76 4.59 2.60 15.91
CA GLY A 76 5.29 2.58 17.20
C GLY A 76 4.44 2.85 18.45
N GLU A 77 3.11 2.97 18.36
CA GLU A 77 2.25 3.12 19.55
C GLU A 77 1.98 1.79 20.29
N ASP A 78 2.17 0.64 19.64
CA ASP A 78 1.83 -0.68 20.20
C ASP A 78 2.83 -1.21 21.25
N ILE A 79 4.00 -0.57 21.43
CA ILE A 79 4.98 -1.04 22.43
C ILE A 79 4.56 -0.65 23.87
N LYS A 80 3.64 0.33 24.04
CA LYS A 80 3.29 0.85 25.37
C LYS A 80 2.06 0.21 26.02
N SER A 81 1.23 -0.52 25.28
CA SER A 81 -0.04 -1.06 25.82
C SER A 81 0.09 -2.46 26.45
N ASN A 82 1.25 -3.10 26.39
CA ASN A 82 1.50 -4.44 26.98
C ASN A 82 2.45 -4.38 28.20
N LEU A 83 2.72 -3.18 28.73
CA LEU A 83 3.61 -2.95 29.87
C LEU A 83 2.96 -2.15 31.02
N SER A 84 1.62 -2.07 31.05
CA SER A 84 0.85 -1.48 32.15
C SER A 84 0.07 -2.55 32.90
#